data_AF-A0A1F8LFI2-F1
#
_entry.id   AF-A0A1F8LFI2-F1
#
_cell.length_a   1.000
_cell.length_b   1.000
_cell.length_c   1.000
_cell.angle_alpha   90.00
_cell.angle_beta   90.00
_cell.angle_gamma   90.00
#
_symmetry.space_group_name_H-M   'P 1'
#
loop_
_entity.id
_entity.type
_entity.pdbx_description
1 polymer ?
#
loop_
_entity_poly.entity_id
_entity_poly.type
_entity_poly.pdbx_seq_one_letter_code
_entity_poly.pdbx_strand_id
1 'polypeptide(L)'
;MRAGAAVVDAPSAVEFMREALIRIDEGEIGAVAGLLEGKRAILAPFLTETALRRGNAEAVRPILDRCFATRRRADAILVRAGAPALAAAIGELLHGEGPVEARFGAFDERFAALEAPLRREFAGECLHFSDPERHWLWARWMWDPETRTGALPLVLVDSVALEGPGAGAIYGRIGVATRAVMATADELGFTRMRSSPFAVDVYLAAIYGVYLYTVTRLRMTQEFTRVIPRLPDLVRRLLGVYRLEGVAA
;
A
#
# COMPACT_ATOMS: atom_id res chain seq x y z
N MET A 1 18.46 -14.90 -26.18
CA MET A 1 17.54 -13.76 -26.46
C MET A 1 16.20 -14.34 -26.86
N ARG A 2 15.05 -14.15 -26.23
CA ARG A 2 14.60 -13.54 -24.96
C ARG A 2 13.45 -14.46 -24.51
N ALA A 3 13.59 -15.16 -23.39
CA ALA A 3 12.47 -15.84 -22.75
C ALA A 3 12.08 -14.99 -21.54
N GLY A 4 11.21 -14.01 -21.76
CA GLY A 4 10.49 -13.36 -20.66
C GLY A 4 9.42 -14.34 -20.21
N ALA A 5 9.65 -15.00 -19.08
CA ALA A 5 8.65 -15.86 -18.46
C ALA A 5 7.42 -15.00 -18.14
N ALA A 6 6.29 -15.33 -18.77
CA ALA A 6 5.01 -14.67 -18.51
C ALA A 6 4.68 -14.82 -17.01
N VAL A 7 4.63 -13.68 -16.30
CA VAL A 7 4.42 -13.62 -14.85
C VAL A 7 2.93 -13.62 -14.50
N VAL A 8 2.05 -13.85 -15.49
CA VAL A 8 0.60 -14.00 -15.32
C VAL A 8 0.09 -15.13 -16.21
N ASP A 9 -0.38 -16.21 -15.59
CA ASP A 9 -1.13 -17.30 -16.19
C ASP A 9 -1.96 -18.04 -15.13
N ALA A 10 -3.13 -17.47 -14.84
CA ALA A 10 -4.34 -18.24 -14.65
C ALA A 10 -5.41 -17.51 -15.48
N PRO A 11 -6.17 -18.19 -16.36
CA PRO A 11 -7.27 -17.57 -17.10
C PRO A 11 -8.21 -16.78 -16.19
N SER A 12 -8.43 -17.27 -14.96
CA SER A 12 -9.24 -16.61 -13.93
C SER A 12 -8.62 -15.33 -13.35
N ALA A 13 -7.30 -15.22 -13.21
CA ALA A 13 -6.63 -14.02 -12.71
C ALA A 13 -6.69 -12.88 -13.74
N VAL A 14 -6.53 -13.21 -15.02
CA VAL A 14 -6.70 -12.25 -16.13
C VAL A 14 -8.16 -11.82 -16.28
N GLU A 15 -9.11 -12.74 -16.12
CA GLU A 15 -10.54 -12.41 -16.08
C GLU A 15 -10.89 -11.50 -14.89
N PHE A 16 -10.33 -11.77 -13.71
CA PHE A 16 -10.55 -10.94 -12.52
C PHE A 16 -9.95 -9.53 -12.69
N MET A 17 -8.76 -9.45 -13.27
CA MET A 17 -8.14 -8.19 -13.67
C MET A 17 -9.01 -7.43 -14.67
N ARG A 18 -9.48 -8.07 -15.74
CA ARG A 18 -10.38 -7.44 -16.72
C ARG A 18 -11.68 -6.98 -16.07
N GLU A 19 -12.29 -7.79 -15.21
CA GLU A 19 -13.54 -7.43 -14.52
C GLU A 19 -13.35 -6.24 -13.56
N ALA A 20 -12.22 -6.18 -12.84
CA ALA A 20 -11.89 -5.04 -12.00
C ALA A 20 -11.68 -3.76 -12.83
N LEU A 21 -10.99 -3.85 -13.97
CA LEU A 21 -10.76 -2.74 -14.90
C LEU A 21 -12.04 -2.22 -15.54
N ILE A 22 -13.03 -3.07 -15.76
CA ILE A 22 -14.35 -2.64 -16.28
C ILE A 22 -15.13 -1.85 -15.22
N ARG A 23 -14.91 -2.11 -13.93
CA ARG A 23 -15.75 -1.59 -12.82
C ARG A 23 -15.28 -0.25 -12.25
N ILE A 24 -14.06 0.19 -12.56
CA ILE A 24 -13.57 1.53 -12.20
C ILE A 24 -13.21 2.27 -13.48
N ASP A 25 -13.87 3.39 -13.74
CA ASP A 25 -13.58 4.18 -14.93
C ASP A 25 -12.22 4.89 -14.82
N GLU A 26 -11.64 5.22 -15.97
CA GLU A 26 -10.30 5.80 -16.03
C GLU A 26 -10.20 7.18 -15.38
N GLY A 27 -11.28 7.97 -15.43
CA GLY A 27 -11.32 9.29 -14.79
C GLY A 27 -11.23 9.17 -13.28
N GLU A 28 -11.92 8.18 -12.73
CA GLU A 28 -11.89 7.86 -11.31
C GLU A 28 -10.52 7.36 -10.85
N ILE A 29 -9.82 6.54 -11.66
CA ILE A 29 -8.42 6.14 -11.37
C ILE A 29 -7.52 7.39 -11.26
N GLY A 30 -7.60 8.28 -12.25
CA GLY A 30 -6.81 9.52 -12.28
C GLY A 30 -7.12 10.43 -11.09
N ALA A 31 -8.39 10.56 -10.71
CA ALA A 31 -8.80 11.36 -9.57
C ALA A 31 -8.21 10.83 -8.25
N VAL A 32 -8.26 9.52 -8.01
CA VAL A 32 -7.68 8.92 -6.79
C VAL A 32 -6.15 9.02 -6.79
N ALA A 33 -5.49 8.84 -7.94
CA ALA A 33 -4.05 9.04 -8.06
C ALA A 33 -3.65 10.50 -7.74
N GLY A 34 -4.45 11.49 -8.17
CA GLY A 34 -4.28 12.89 -7.81
C GLY A 34 -4.39 13.14 -6.29
N LEU A 35 -5.33 12.47 -5.60
CA LEU A 35 -5.43 12.54 -4.15
C LEU A 35 -4.21 11.93 -3.44
N LEU A 36 -3.64 10.85 -3.99
CA LEU A 36 -2.41 10.23 -3.48
C LEU A 36 -1.19 11.14 -3.65
N GLU A 37 -1.09 11.83 -4.79
CA GLU A 37 -0.07 12.86 -4.99
C GLU A 37 -0.23 14.01 -3.99
N GLY A 38 -1.47 14.45 -3.73
CA GLY A 38 -1.76 15.43 -2.68
C GLY A 38 -1.33 14.95 -1.29
N LYS A 39 -1.61 13.69 -0.94
CA LYS A 39 -1.15 13.09 0.32
C LYS A 39 0.38 13.07 0.41
N ARG A 40 1.07 12.69 -0.66
CA ARG A 40 2.53 12.74 -0.76
C ARG A 40 3.05 14.15 -0.53
N ALA A 41 2.51 15.16 -1.21
CA ALA A 41 2.92 16.54 -1.08
C ALA A 41 2.76 17.06 0.37
N ILE A 42 1.69 16.66 1.07
CA ILE A 42 1.47 17.01 2.46
C ILE A 42 2.45 16.31 3.40
N LEU A 43 2.82 15.06 3.12
CA LEU A 43 3.77 14.28 3.93
C LEU A 43 5.23 14.70 3.71
N ALA A 44 5.58 15.14 2.50
CA ALA A 44 6.96 15.39 2.07
C ALA A 44 7.78 16.23 3.07
N PRO A 45 7.28 17.35 3.63
CA PRO A 45 8.03 18.16 4.58
C PRO A 45 8.45 17.41 5.85
N PHE A 46 7.63 16.45 6.30
CA PHE A 46 7.86 15.68 7.53
C PHE A 46 8.77 14.47 7.32
N LEU A 47 8.88 13.97 6.08
CA LEU A 47 9.71 12.82 5.73
C LEU A 47 11.16 13.20 5.39
N THR A 48 11.51 14.49 5.42
CA THR A 48 12.88 14.95 5.21
C THR A 48 13.80 14.58 6.38
N GLU A 49 15.09 14.34 6.09
CA GLU A 49 16.09 14.06 7.12
C GLU A 49 16.14 15.18 8.19
N THR A 50 16.06 16.45 7.75
CA THR A 50 16.04 17.62 8.65
C THR A 50 14.83 17.64 9.59
N ALA A 51 13.64 17.29 9.11
CA ALA A 51 12.45 17.22 9.96
C ALA A 51 12.56 16.08 10.99
N LEU A 52 13.01 14.90 10.55
CA LEU A 52 13.14 13.72 11.40
C LEU A 52 14.23 13.87 12.47
N ARG A 53 15.33 14.57 12.17
CA ARG A 53 16.39 14.90 13.15
C ARG A 53 15.90 15.70 14.35
N ARG A 54 14.74 16.38 14.27
CA ARG A 54 14.13 17.07 15.43
C ARG A 54 13.73 16.11 16.54
N GLY A 55 13.44 14.84 16.21
CA GLY A 55 13.21 13.79 17.20
C GLY A 55 12.04 14.03 18.15
N ASN A 56 11.05 14.83 17.78
CA ASN A 56 9.95 15.24 18.66
C ASN A 56 8.58 14.90 18.08
N ALA A 57 7.52 15.05 18.89
CA ALA A 57 6.17 14.70 18.47
C ALA A 57 5.69 15.52 17.25
N GLU A 58 6.08 16.79 17.13
CA GLU A 58 5.74 17.64 15.98
C GLU A 58 6.32 17.10 14.66
N ALA A 59 7.46 16.41 14.70
CA ALA A 59 8.05 15.80 13.51
C ALA A 59 7.31 14.54 13.05
N VAL A 60 6.87 13.69 13.98
CA VAL A 60 6.33 12.36 13.65
C VAL A 60 4.80 12.26 13.65
N ARG A 61 4.11 13.06 14.48
CA ARG A 61 2.65 13.04 14.58
C ARG A 61 1.96 13.33 13.24
N PRO A 62 2.40 14.32 12.44
CA PRO A 62 1.79 14.58 11.13
C PRO A 62 1.86 13.38 10.18
N ILE A 63 2.91 12.55 10.27
CA ILE A 63 3.07 11.31 9.50
C ILE A 63 2.07 10.26 10.00
N LEU A 64 2.04 10.02 11.33
CA LEU A 64 1.13 9.05 11.96
C LEU A 64 -0.34 9.34 11.66
N ASP A 65 -0.74 10.61 11.70
CA ASP A 65 -2.12 11.05 11.48
C ASP A 65 -2.60 10.85 10.02
N ARG A 66 -1.67 10.63 9.08
CA ARG A 66 -1.94 10.50 7.64
C ARG A 66 -1.75 9.09 7.10
N CYS A 67 -1.11 8.21 7.86
CA CYS A 67 -1.04 6.79 7.53
C CYS A 67 -2.30 6.05 8.03
N PHE A 68 -2.89 5.22 7.18
CA PHE A 68 -4.18 4.60 7.47
C PHE A 68 -4.14 3.71 8.70
N ALA A 69 -3.07 2.92 8.84
CA ALA A 69 -2.86 1.99 9.94
C ALA A 69 -2.68 2.67 11.31
N THR A 70 -2.16 3.90 11.32
CA THR A 70 -1.71 4.58 12.55
C THR A 70 -2.57 5.76 12.97
N ARG A 71 -3.31 6.40 12.06
CA ARG A 71 -4.01 7.68 12.33
C ARG A 71 -4.95 7.69 13.53
N ARG A 72 -5.61 6.56 13.83
CA ARG A 72 -6.52 6.44 15.00
C ARG A 72 -5.80 6.02 16.28
N ARG A 73 -4.50 5.76 16.20
CA ARG A 73 -3.66 5.21 17.27
C ARG A 73 -2.39 6.05 17.48
N ALA A 74 -2.30 7.24 16.89
CA ALA A 74 -1.10 8.08 16.94
C ALA A 74 -0.64 8.31 18.39
N ASP A 75 -1.53 8.68 19.30
CA ASP A 75 -1.20 8.87 20.72
C ASP A 75 -0.68 7.59 21.39
N ALA A 76 -1.37 6.47 21.20
CA ALA A 76 -0.95 5.18 21.76
C ALA A 76 0.41 4.73 21.22
N ILE A 77 0.70 4.99 19.94
CA ILE A 77 1.99 4.72 19.33
C ILE A 77 3.06 5.63 19.93
N LEU A 78 2.81 6.93 20.05
CA LEU A 78 3.77 7.89 20.63
C LEU A 78 4.11 7.57 22.08
N VAL A 79 3.13 7.15 22.88
CA VAL A 79 3.35 6.71 24.27
C VAL A 79 4.21 5.46 24.33
N ARG A 80 4.01 4.50 23.42
CA ARG A 80 4.68 3.19 23.46
C ARG A 80 6.06 3.18 22.79
N ALA A 81 6.20 3.86 21.66
CA ALA A 81 7.43 3.92 20.87
C ALA A 81 8.34 5.10 21.24
N GLY A 82 7.74 6.22 21.65
CA GLY A 82 8.45 7.48 21.86
C GLY A 82 8.76 8.21 20.55
N ALA A 83 8.50 9.52 20.51
CA ALA A 83 8.75 10.33 19.31
C ALA A 83 10.22 10.32 18.82
N PRO A 84 11.25 10.42 19.70
CA PRO A 84 12.65 10.39 19.23
C PRO A 84 13.02 9.07 18.57
N ALA A 85 12.62 7.94 19.17
CA ALA A 85 12.93 6.62 18.65
C ALA A 85 12.20 6.33 17.34
N LEU A 86 10.97 6.81 17.19
CA LEU A 86 10.20 6.70 15.96
C LEU A 86 10.80 7.57 14.85
N ALA A 87 11.16 8.82 15.14
CA ALA A 87 11.76 9.73 14.16
C ALA A 87 13.10 9.18 13.62
N ALA A 88 13.96 8.69 14.51
CA ALA A 88 15.23 8.06 14.13
C ALA A 88 15.00 6.82 13.26
N ALA A 89 14.04 5.97 13.61
CA ALA A 89 13.74 4.76 12.85
C ALA A 89 13.16 5.06 11.46
N ILE A 90 12.30 6.08 11.33
CA ILE A 90 11.84 6.56 10.03
C ILE A 90 13.02 7.14 9.25
N GLY A 91 13.91 7.89 9.90
CA GLY A 91 15.13 8.43 9.29
C GLY A 91 15.99 7.34 8.68
N GLU A 92 16.31 6.30 9.44
CA GLU A 92 17.06 5.14 8.95
C GLU A 92 16.31 4.38 7.85
N LEU A 93 14.99 4.21 7.98
CA LEU A 93 14.17 3.54 6.97
C LEU A 93 14.22 4.24 5.61
N LEU A 94 14.15 5.58 5.60
CA LEU A 94 14.06 6.38 4.38
C LEU A 94 15.44 6.75 3.82
N HIS A 95 16.34 7.22 4.68
CA HIS A 95 17.60 7.86 4.32
C HIS A 95 18.84 7.05 4.74
N GLY A 96 18.66 5.97 5.49
CA GLY A 96 19.77 5.10 5.89
C GLY A 96 20.39 4.36 4.71
N GLU A 97 21.63 3.92 4.90
CA GLU A 97 22.42 3.21 3.90
C GLU A 97 22.00 1.73 3.75
N GLY A 98 22.28 1.16 2.58
CA GLY A 98 22.09 -0.27 2.29
C GLY A 98 20.71 -0.65 1.75
N PRO A 99 20.46 -1.97 1.56
CA PRO A 99 19.24 -2.46 0.93
C PRO A 99 17.97 -2.08 1.71
N VAL A 100 16.91 -1.70 1.01
CA VAL A 100 15.64 -1.31 1.66
C VAL A 100 15.05 -2.44 2.49
N GLU A 101 15.24 -3.70 2.11
CA GLU A 101 14.80 -4.87 2.85
C GLU A 101 15.48 -4.96 4.22
N ALA A 102 16.77 -4.64 4.30
CA ALA A 102 17.50 -4.64 5.57
C ALA A 102 16.99 -3.51 6.49
N ARG A 103 16.81 -2.30 5.93
CA ARG A 103 16.28 -1.13 6.66
C ARG A 103 14.84 -1.36 7.13
N PHE A 104 14.00 -1.97 6.30
CA PHE A 104 12.64 -2.36 6.64
C PHE A 104 12.62 -3.43 7.75
N GLY A 105 13.48 -4.45 7.66
CA GLY A 105 13.63 -5.47 8.70
C GLY A 105 14.03 -4.87 10.05
N ALA A 106 15.01 -3.98 10.06
CA ALA A 106 15.45 -3.28 11.26
C ALA A 106 14.34 -2.40 11.87
N PHE A 107 13.54 -1.72 11.03
CA PHE A 107 12.37 -0.97 11.48
C PHE A 107 11.33 -1.89 12.14
N ASP A 108 11.01 -3.02 11.49
CA ASP A 108 10.10 -4.04 12.00
C ASP A 108 10.57 -4.48 13.40
N GLU A 109 11.79 -5.02 13.50
CA GLU A 109 12.36 -5.56 14.74
C GLU A 109 12.39 -4.53 15.89
N ARG A 110 12.79 -3.28 15.60
CA ARG A 110 12.85 -2.20 16.60
C ARG A 110 11.52 -1.96 17.30
N PHE A 111 10.41 -2.14 16.59
CA PHE A 111 9.06 -1.94 17.12
C PHE A 111 8.28 -3.25 17.30
N ALA A 112 8.95 -4.38 17.55
CA ALA A 112 8.30 -5.67 17.78
C ALA A 112 7.25 -5.67 18.91
N ALA A 113 7.31 -4.69 19.83
CA ALA A 113 6.28 -4.49 20.84
C ALA A 113 4.95 -3.94 20.27
N LEU A 114 4.93 -3.39 19.06
CA LEU A 114 3.71 -3.01 18.34
C LEU A 114 3.22 -4.18 17.50
N GLU A 115 1.90 -4.21 17.25
CA GLU A 115 1.30 -5.21 16.37
C GLU A 115 1.98 -5.23 14.99
N ALA A 116 2.30 -6.42 14.51
CA ALA A 116 3.02 -6.61 13.26
C ALA A 116 2.36 -5.93 12.05
N PRO A 117 1.03 -6.03 11.84
CA PRO A 117 0.39 -5.28 10.76
C PRO A 117 0.60 -3.78 10.87
N LEU A 118 0.41 -3.20 12.06
CA LEU A 118 0.48 -1.76 12.26
C LEU A 118 1.85 -1.19 11.87
N ARG A 119 2.95 -1.80 12.36
CA ARG A 119 4.30 -1.30 12.10
C ARG A 119 4.76 -1.54 10.66
N ARG A 120 4.34 -2.64 10.02
CA ARG A 120 4.69 -2.96 8.63
C ARG A 120 3.95 -2.09 7.63
N GLU A 121 2.65 -1.90 7.83
CA GLU A 121 1.84 -1.01 6.99
C GLU A 121 2.35 0.44 7.10
N PHE A 122 2.70 0.88 8.31
CA PHE A 122 3.29 2.20 8.53
C PHE A 122 4.64 2.37 7.83
N ALA A 123 5.55 1.39 7.93
CA ALA A 123 6.84 1.43 7.25
C ALA A 123 6.69 1.47 5.71
N GLY A 124 5.79 0.66 5.17
CA GLY A 124 5.47 0.64 3.74
C GLY A 124 4.91 1.98 3.26
N GLU A 125 3.95 2.57 3.99
CA GLU A 125 3.42 3.90 3.67
C GLU A 125 4.50 4.99 3.72
N CYS A 126 5.36 5.00 4.75
CA CYS A 126 6.46 5.98 4.85
C CYS A 126 7.39 5.93 3.63
N LEU A 127 7.82 4.73 3.24
CA LEU A 127 8.68 4.53 2.06
C LEU A 127 7.98 4.94 0.77
N HIS A 128 6.76 4.46 0.57
CA HIS A 128 6.01 4.70 -0.65
C HIS A 128 5.70 6.19 -0.84
N PHE A 129 5.29 6.91 0.21
CA PHE A 129 5.02 8.36 0.10
C PHE A 129 6.29 9.22 0.10
N SER A 130 7.46 8.69 0.46
CA SER A 130 8.72 9.41 0.25
C SER A 130 9.18 9.36 -1.22
N ASP A 131 9.11 8.18 -1.84
CA ASP A 131 9.52 7.96 -3.24
C ASP A 131 8.69 6.82 -3.88
N PRO A 132 7.51 7.12 -4.45
CA PRO A 132 6.59 6.10 -4.95
C PRO A 132 7.08 5.42 -6.24
N GLU A 133 8.12 5.95 -6.90
CA GLU A 133 8.74 5.31 -8.06
C GLU A 133 9.69 4.18 -7.64
N ARG A 134 10.29 4.28 -6.45
CA ARG A 134 11.26 3.32 -5.92
C ARG A 134 10.67 2.36 -4.89
N HIS A 135 9.59 2.78 -4.24
CA HIS A 135 9.06 2.11 -3.07
C HIS A 135 7.58 1.79 -3.23
N TRP A 136 7.18 0.66 -2.65
CA TRP A 136 5.88 0.05 -2.91
C TRP A 136 5.01 0.24 -1.68
N LEU A 137 3.72 0.50 -1.88
CA LEU A 137 2.78 0.40 -0.79
C LEU A 137 2.77 -1.05 -0.26
N TRP A 138 2.68 -1.21 1.06
CA TRP A 138 2.31 -2.48 1.66
C TRP A 138 1.19 -2.26 2.66
N ALA A 139 0.02 -2.76 2.34
CA ALA A 139 -1.10 -2.90 3.26
C ALA A 139 -1.56 -4.36 3.32
N ARG A 140 -2.21 -4.81 4.41
CA ARG A 140 -2.79 -6.15 4.47
C ARG A 140 -3.80 -6.45 3.36
N TRP A 141 -4.50 -5.42 2.88
CA TRP A 141 -5.41 -5.59 1.74
C TRP A 141 -4.66 -5.90 0.43
N MET A 142 -3.36 -5.58 0.32
CA MET A 142 -2.51 -6.02 -0.79
C MET A 142 -1.99 -7.42 -0.55
N TRP A 143 -1.41 -7.65 0.63
CA TRP A 143 -0.92 -8.95 1.09
C TRP A 143 -0.90 -9.01 2.61
N ASP A 144 -1.67 -9.93 3.16
CA ASP A 144 -1.65 -10.32 4.56
C ASP A 144 -0.92 -11.66 4.71
N PRO A 145 0.30 -11.69 5.27
CA PRO A 145 1.06 -12.92 5.43
C PRO A 145 0.46 -13.89 6.46
N GLU A 146 -0.42 -13.43 7.35
CA GLU A 146 -1.06 -14.28 8.37
C GLU A 146 -2.22 -15.06 7.76
N THR A 147 -3.11 -14.37 7.04
CA THR A 147 -4.28 -14.99 6.42
C THR A 147 -4.02 -15.49 5.00
N ARG A 148 -2.88 -15.11 4.40
CA ARG A 148 -2.50 -15.39 3.01
C ARG A 148 -3.55 -14.88 2.01
N THR A 149 -4.09 -13.70 2.29
CA THR A 149 -5.11 -13.04 1.45
C THR A 149 -4.64 -11.65 1.01
N GLY A 150 -5.35 -11.05 0.07
CA GLY A 150 -5.11 -9.69 -0.41
C GLY A 150 -5.30 -9.56 -1.91
N ALA A 151 -5.04 -8.39 -2.46
CA ALA A 151 -5.12 -8.09 -3.89
C ALA A 151 -4.11 -8.89 -4.71
N LEU A 152 -2.86 -8.99 -4.22
CA LEU A 152 -1.75 -9.55 -4.97
C LEU A 152 -1.97 -11.05 -5.30
N PRO A 153 -2.34 -11.94 -4.36
CA PRO A 153 -2.64 -13.34 -4.67
C PRO A 153 -3.75 -13.55 -5.71
N LEU A 154 -4.62 -12.57 -5.94
CA LEU A 154 -5.73 -12.69 -6.90
C LEU A 154 -5.29 -12.47 -8.35
N VAL A 155 -4.14 -11.81 -8.55
CA VAL A 155 -3.66 -11.40 -9.88
C VAL A 155 -2.29 -11.96 -10.23
N LEU A 156 -1.57 -12.50 -9.24
CA LEU A 156 -0.31 -13.21 -9.45
C LEU A 156 -0.58 -14.67 -9.80
N VAL A 157 0.36 -15.26 -10.52
CA VAL A 157 0.48 -16.72 -10.63
C VAL A 157 1.02 -17.33 -9.36
N ASP A 158 0.67 -18.61 -9.15
CA ASP A 158 1.16 -19.44 -8.04
C ASP A 158 2.70 -19.49 -7.92
N SER A 159 3.44 -19.13 -8.98
CA SER A 159 4.91 -19.13 -8.96
C SER A 159 5.54 -17.91 -8.28
N VAL A 160 4.79 -16.84 -7.99
CA VAL A 160 5.31 -15.66 -7.27
C VAL A 160 5.09 -15.82 -5.77
N ALA A 161 6.13 -16.25 -5.06
CA ALA A 161 6.08 -16.40 -3.60
C ALA A 161 6.07 -15.03 -2.90
N LEU A 162 5.08 -14.78 -2.04
CA LEU A 162 4.93 -13.56 -1.24
C LEU A 162 5.36 -13.72 0.22
N GLU A 163 5.63 -14.95 0.66
CA GLU A 163 6.10 -15.27 2.01
C GLU A 163 7.56 -14.84 2.21
N GLY A 164 8.17 -14.98 3.38
CA GLY A 164 9.59 -14.68 3.54
C GLY A 164 10.06 -14.83 4.98
N PRO A 165 11.38 -14.94 5.23
CA PRO A 165 11.93 -15.14 6.57
C PRO A 165 11.74 -13.95 7.52
N GLY A 166 11.35 -12.78 6.99
CA GLY A 166 11.13 -11.57 7.78
C GLY A 166 10.45 -10.47 6.98
N ALA A 167 10.07 -9.39 7.65
CA ALA A 167 9.28 -8.31 7.05
C ALA A 167 10.00 -7.64 5.87
N GLY A 168 11.32 -7.45 5.95
CA GLY A 168 12.12 -6.93 4.85
C GLY A 168 12.08 -7.78 3.58
N ALA A 169 12.21 -9.11 3.73
CA ALA A 169 12.13 -10.03 2.60
C ALA A 169 10.72 -10.07 1.98
N ILE A 170 9.68 -10.01 2.82
CA ILE A 170 8.29 -9.92 2.35
C ILE A 170 8.06 -8.60 1.60
N TYR A 171 8.55 -7.48 2.13
CA TYR A 171 8.46 -6.18 1.46
C TYR A 171 9.12 -6.18 0.08
N GLY A 172 10.32 -6.76 -0.03
CA GLY A 172 11.00 -6.94 -1.33
C GLY A 172 10.17 -7.77 -2.32
N ARG A 173 9.55 -8.86 -1.85
CA ARG A 173 8.68 -9.73 -2.68
C ARG A 173 7.39 -9.04 -3.11
N ILE A 174 6.78 -8.24 -2.24
CA ILE A 174 5.66 -7.36 -2.61
C ILE A 174 6.09 -6.42 -3.75
N GLY A 175 7.28 -5.83 -3.67
CA GLY A 175 7.80 -5.01 -4.75
C GLY A 175 7.98 -5.74 -6.08
N VAL A 176 8.49 -6.97 -6.03
CA VAL A 176 8.60 -7.84 -7.23
C VAL A 176 7.21 -8.12 -7.81
N ALA A 177 6.25 -8.49 -6.96
CA ALA A 177 4.89 -8.77 -7.35
C ALA A 177 4.17 -7.55 -7.96
N THR A 178 4.27 -6.37 -7.34
CA THR A 178 3.67 -5.14 -7.87
C THR A 178 4.24 -4.80 -9.24
N ARG A 179 5.56 -4.93 -9.45
CA ARG A 179 6.17 -4.73 -10.78
C ARG A 179 5.69 -5.75 -11.81
N ALA A 180 5.48 -7.01 -11.41
CA ALA A 180 4.94 -8.02 -12.29
C ALA A 180 3.51 -7.67 -12.74
N VAL A 181 2.66 -7.23 -11.81
CA VAL A 181 1.30 -6.74 -12.14
C VAL A 181 1.36 -5.59 -13.13
N MET A 182 2.28 -4.63 -12.93
CA MET A 182 2.47 -3.52 -13.86
C MET A 182 2.92 -3.98 -15.26
N ALA A 183 3.89 -4.90 -15.33
CA ALA A 183 4.36 -5.44 -16.59
C ALA A 183 3.24 -6.16 -17.36
N THR A 184 2.44 -6.97 -16.69
CA THR A 184 1.30 -7.63 -17.33
C THR A 184 0.22 -6.65 -17.76
N ALA A 185 -0.08 -5.63 -16.95
CA ALA A 185 -1.03 -4.62 -17.34
C ALA A 185 -0.57 -3.89 -18.63
N ASP A 186 0.73 -3.60 -18.74
CA ASP A 186 1.32 -3.04 -19.95
C ASP A 186 1.19 -3.97 -21.16
N GLU A 187 1.45 -5.27 -21.00
CA GLU A 187 1.27 -6.29 -22.05
C GLU A 187 -0.18 -6.40 -22.54
N LEU A 188 -1.14 -6.21 -21.63
CA LEU A 188 -2.57 -6.21 -21.93
C LEU A 188 -3.07 -4.88 -22.52
N GLY A 189 -2.18 -3.90 -22.71
CA GLY A 189 -2.50 -2.61 -23.30
C GLY A 189 -2.98 -1.54 -22.31
N PHE A 190 -2.93 -1.80 -21.00
CA PHE A 190 -3.28 -0.83 -19.94
C PHE A 190 -2.14 0.15 -19.66
N THR A 191 -1.62 0.77 -20.72
CA THR A 191 -0.44 1.65 -20.71
C THR A 191 -0.55 2.87 -19.78
N ARG A 192 -1.78 3.23 -19.36
CA ARG A 192 -2.04 4.31 -18.41
C ARG A 192 -1.66 3.97 -16.97
N MET A 193 -1.34 2.72 -16.62
CA MET A 193 -0.73 2.40 -15.32
C MET A 193 0.64 3.06 -15.11
N ARG A 194 1.25 3.61 -16.16
CA ARG A 194 2.45 4.46 -16.08
C ARG A 194 2.18 5.96 -16.00
N SER A 195 0.90 6.39 -16.01
CA SER A 195 0.54 7.82 -15.95
C SER A 195 0.86 8.45 -14.60
N SER A 196 0.94 7.64 -13.55
CA SER A 196 1.31 8.03 -12.19
C SER A 196 1.91 6.82 -11.48
N PRO A 197 2.92 7.00 -10.60
CA PRO A 197 3.42 5.90 -9.77
C PRO A 197 2.35 5.31 -8.83
N PHE A 198 1.27 6.05 -8.58
CA PHE A 198 0.16 5.62 -7.72
C PHE A 198 -0.93 4.81 -8.44
N ALA A 199 -0.90 4.74 -9.77
CA ALA A 199 -1.98 4.10 -10.53
C ALA A 199 -2.13 2.61 -10.20
N VAL A 200 -1.02 1.92 -9.92
CA VAL A 200 -1.03 0.51 -9.51
C VAL A 200 -1.70 0.29 -8.16
N ASP A 201 -1.57 1.23 -7.22
CA ASP A 201 -2.20 1.13 -5.90
C ASP A 201 -3.71 1.25 -6.01
N VAL A 202 -4.19 2.19 -6.84
CA VAL A 202 -5.60 2.36 -7.17
C VAL A 202 -6.16 1.10 -7.81
N TYR A 203 -5.40 0.50 -8.72
CA TYR A 203 -5.79 -0.72 -9.40
C TYR A 203 -5.90 -1.93 -8.45
N LEU A 204 -4.87 -2.17 -7.63
CA LEU A 204 -4.87 -3.25 -6.65
C LEU A 204 -5.97 -3.05 -5.60
N ALA A 205 -6.23 -1.80 -5.18
CA ALA A 205 -7.34 -1.50 -4.27
C ALA A 205 -8.70 -1.80 -4.90
N ALA A 206 -8.87 -1.54 -6.20
CA ALA A 206 -10.10 -1.87 -6.93
C ALA A 206 -10.30 -3.38 -7.04
N ILE A 207 -9.25 -4.14 -7.38
CA ILE A 207 -9.26 -5.62 -7.39
C ILE A 207 -9.69 -6.16 -6.02
N TYR A 208 -9.08 -5.68 -4.95
CA TYR A 208 -9.45 -6.10 -3.60
C TYR A 208 -10.90 -5.75 -3.26
N GLY A 209 -11.36 -4.57 -3.68
CA GLY A 209 -12.77 -4.17 -3.53
C GLY A 209 -13.73 -5.14 -4.23
N VAL A 210 -13.43 -5.54 -5.48
CA VAL A 210 -14.21 -6.53 -6.22
C VAL A 210 -14.24 -7.88 -5.49
N TYR A 211 -13.09 -8.35 -5.00
CA TYR A 211 -13.02 -9.55 -4.17
C TYR A 211 -13.89 -9.47 -2.91
N LEU A 212 -13.82 -8.36 -2.18
CA LEU A 212 -14.66 -8.14 -1.00
C LEU A 212 -16.15 -8.20 -1.34
N TYR A 213 -16.58 -7.59 -2.44
CA TYR A 213 -17.98 -7.69 -2.87
C TYR A 213 -18.38 -9.13 -3.19
N THR A 214 -17.54 -9.87 -3.92
CA THR A 214 -17.82 -11.26 -4.30
C THR A 214 -17.95 -12.15 -3.06
N VAL A 215 -16.99 -12.09 -2.14
CA VAL A 215 -17.02 -12.90 -0.91
C VAL A 215 -18.18 -12.49 0.00
N THR A 216 -18.49 -11.20 0.11
CA THR A 216 -19.59 -10.73 0.97
C THR A 216 -20.96 -11.08 0.39
N ARG A 217 -21.15 -10.95 -0.94
CA ARG A 217 -22.38 -11.35 -1.62
C ARG A 217 -22.68 -12.85 -1.49
N LEU A 218 -21.64 -13.70 -1.47
CA LEU A 218 -21.80 -15.14 -1.26
C LEU A 218 -22.19 -15.51 0.18
N ARG A 219 -21.98 -14.60 1.15
CA ARG A 219 -22.19 -14.86 2.58
C ARG A 219 -23.41 -14.14 3.18
N MET A 220 -24.07 -13.22 2.48
CA MET A 220 -25.14 -12.39 3.06
C MET A 220 -26.40 -12.27 2.20
N THR A 221 -27.56 -12.15 2.86
CA THR A 221 -28.87 -11.86 2.24
C THR A 221 -28.95 -10.40 1.75
N GLN A 222 -29.85 -10.12 0.79
CA GLN A 222 -29.88 -8.87 0.02
C GLN A 222 -29.86 -7.56 0.84
N GLU A 223 -30.40 -7.54 2.07
CA GLU A 223 -30.53 -6.34 2.90
C GLU A 223 -29.19 -5.77 3.41
N PHE A 224 -28.14 -6.58 3.54
CA PHE A 224 -26.82 -6.13 4.02
C PHE A 224 -25.92 -5.55 2.92
N THR A 225 -26.30 -5.71 1.64
CA THR A 225 -25.55 -5.17 0.49
C THR A 225 -25.44 -3.63 0.54
N ARG A 226 -26.32 -2.96 1.29
CA ARG A 226 -26.31 -1.50 1.49
C ARG A 226 -25.21 -0.99 2.44
N VAL A 227 -24.53 -1.87 3.17
CA VAL A 227 -23.49 -1.48 4.15
C VAL A 227 -22.10 -1.30 3.50
N ILE A 228 -21.85 -1.93 2.35
CA ILE A 228 -20.58 -1.81 1.64
C ILE A 228 -20.58 -0.48 0.86
N PRO A 229 -19.60 0.43 1.07
CA PRO A 229 -19.47 1.65 0.28
C PRO A 229 -19.41 1.35 -1.21
N ARG A 230 -19.67 2.30 -2.10
CA ARG A 230 -19.43 2.11 -3.54
C ARG A 230 -17.93 1.90 -3.80
N LEU A 231 -17.58 1.19 -4.88
CA LEU A 231 -16.18 0.83 -5.18
C LEU A 231 -15.22 2.04 -5.14
N PRO A 232 -15.55 3.20 -5.76
CA PRO A 232 -14.74 4.42 -5.64
C PRO A 232 -14.50 4.89 -4.20
N ASP A 233 -15.51 4.82 -3.34
CA ASP A 233 -15.40 5.20 -1.93
C ASP A 233 -14.55 4.20 -1.14
N LEU A 234 -14.71 2.91 -1.44
CA LEU A 234 -13.92 1.84 -0.83
C LEU A 234 -12.44 1.98 -1.19
N VAL A 235 -12.12 2.19 -2.46
CA VAL A 235 -10.76 2.42 -2.96
C VAL A 235 -10.12 3.61 -2.23
N ARG A 236 -10.81 4.76 -2.18
CA ARG A 236 -10.34 5.93 -1.42
C ARG A 236 -10.13 5.63 0.06
N ARG A 237 -10.93 4.76 0.68
CA ARG A 237 -10.78 4.38 2.10
C ARG A 237 -9.57 3.46 2.31
N LEU A 238 -9.37 2.46 1.45
CA LEU A 238 -8.24 1.53 1.50
C LEU A 238 -6.89 2.25 1.37
N LEU A 239 -6.86 3.29 0.52
CA LEU A 239 -5.69 4.13 0.26
C LEU A 239 -5.53 5.28 1.27
N GLY A 240 -6.49 5.43 2.20
CA GLY A 240 -6.45 6.47 3.24
C GLY A 240 -6.68 7.89 2.72
N VAL A 241 -7.32 8.07 1.55
CA VAL A 241 -7.53 9.36 0.89
C VAL A 241 -8.99 9.86 0.92
N TYR A 242 -9.93 9.08 1.46
CA TYR A 242 -11.37 9.40 1.45
C TYR A 242 -11.78 10.73 2.13
N ARG A 243 -11.00 11.19 3.11
CA ARG A 243 -11.18 12.48 3.80
C ARG A 243 -9.82 13.04 4.18
N LEU A 244 -8.98 13.27 3.18
CA LEU A 244 -7.71 13.95 3.40
C LEU A 244 -7.97 15.39 3.79
N GLU A 245 -7.70 15.73 5.05
CA GLU A 245 -7.66 17.11 5.48
C GLU A 245 -6.46 17.80 4.82
N GLY A 246 -6.71 18.88 4.08
CA GLY A 246 -5.66 19.69 3.44
C GLY A 246 -5.47 19.48 1.92
N VAL A 247 -6.29 18.65 1.26
CA VAL A 247 -6.38 18.59 -0.21
C VAL A 247 -7.68 19.27 -0.62
N ALA A 248 -7.61 20.34 -1.42
CA ALA A 248 -8.80 20.96 -1.99
C ALA A 248 -9.53 19.96 -2.89
N ALA A 249 -10.85 19.86 -2.74
CA ALA A 249 -11.71 18.97 -3.52
C ALA A 249 -11.79 19.39 -5.00
#